data_AF-A0A2G3EDP7-F1
#
_entry.id   AF-A0A2G3EDP7-F1
#
_cell.length_a   1.000
_cell.length_b   1.000
_cell.length_c   1.000
_cell.angle_alpha   90.00
_cell.angle_beta   90.00
_cell.angle_gamma   90.00
#
_symmetry.space_group_name_H-M   'P 1'
#
loop_
_entity.id
_entity.type
_entity.pdbx_description
1 polymer ?
#
loop_
_entity_poly.entity_id
_entity_poly.type
_entity_poly.pdbx_seq_one_letter_code
_entity_poly.pdbx_strand_id
1 'polypeptide(L)'
;MKIKLLILGILSALMCLCFVGCQGRVDTKSELNQYLHSNGYKSCSIEEGPVETGHGDFYWNVYDKTNEIHFTVYQELTEDLYGSVEVFDNYNAKLVEKHIDDFPDHEGIEIDTESSWRGYPILRFEYTNVEDLEKKYEVVEECAEYIDKIKKDMKIVVRGIYSSPRVDFFKEVALERVVDEVQYGQSFTYEEIKNGDVLSEIKQRYFNWGYHYHFPEIEAEISQYDIDRFWGNTYNHPLAIYRSGDPKDKNNMDFEVYRDILCSSGVNIGNLYFLLKGEGFEVVGESDDFTVTNINGQTCHFSYDYADEDYCAYYLIDEEKVPCDGKYYTLDYITVYDLFGLSINEYYGE
;
A
#
# COMPACT_ATOMS: atom_id res chain seq x y z
N MET A 1 44.05 23.45 -39.92
CA MET A 1 43.08 22.41 -39.50
C MET A 1 43.64 21.45 -38.44
N LYS A 2 44.87 20.91 -38.61
CA LYS A 2 45.47 19.93 -37.68
C LYS A 2 45.66 20.43 -36.23
N ILE A 3 46.00 21.71 -36.02
CA ILE A 3 46.18 22.29 -34.68
C ILE A 3 44.83 22.46 -33.93
N LYS A 4 43.75 22.80 -34.65
CA LYS A 4 42.41 22.95 -34.04
C LYS A 4 41.84 21.61 -33.57
N LEU A 5 42.08 20.53 -34.31
CA LEU A 5 41.69 19.17 -33.93
C LEU A 5 42.49 18.65 -32.72
N LEU A 6 43.77 19.01 -32.61
CA LEU A 6 44.61 18.62 -31.47
C LEU A 6 44.18 19.32 -30.17
N ILE A 7 43.84 20.62 -30.26
CA ILE A 7 43.30 21.40 -29.12
C ILE A 7 41.93 20.85 -28.69
N LEU A 8 41.07 20.47 -29.65
CA LEU A 8 39.77 19.86 -29.35
C LEU A 8 39.91 18.50 -28.66
N GLY A 9 40.88 17.68 -29.07
CA GLY A 9 41.16 16.38 -28.44
C GLY A 9 41.77 16.49 -27.03
N ILE A 10 42.60 17.50 -26.78
CA ILE A 10 43.11 17.78 -25.43
C ILE A 10 42.00 18.32 -24.52
N LEU A 11 41.13 19.20 -25.03
CA LEU A 11 39.96 19.69 -24.29
C LEU A 11 38.95 18.57 -24.01
N SER A 12 38.71 17.64 -24.95
CA SER A 12 37.83 16.49 -24.69
C SER A 12 38.46 15.52 -23.69
N ALA A 13 39.78 15.30 -23.73
CA ALA A 13 40.47 14.48 -22.75
C ALA A 13 40.47 15.11 -21.34
N LEU A 14 40.63 16.44 -21.24
CA LEU A 14 40.49 17.19 -19.98
C LEU A 14 39.06 17.17 -19.45
N MET A 15 38.05 17.36 -20.32
CA MET A 15 36.64 17.21 -19.93
C MET A 15 36.35 15.78 -19.47
N CYS A 16 36.81 14.75 -20.18
CA CYS A 16 36.67 13.35 -19.74
C CYS A 16 37.38 13.09 -18.40
N LEU A 17 38.56 13.67 -18.15
CA LEU A 17 39.25 13.55 -16.85
C LEU A 17 38.54 14.34 -15.74
N CYS A 18 37.90 15.46 -16.04
CA CYS A 18 37.02 16.17 -15.11
C CYS A 18 35.73 15.39 -14.81
N PHE A 19 35.16 14.67 -15.78
CA PHE A 19 33.96 13.84 -15.58
C PHE A 19 34.28 12.50 -14.88
N VAL A 20 35.40 11.85 -15.19
CA VAL A 20 35.80 10.57 -14.58
C VAL A 20 36.45 10.79 -13.20
N GLY A 21 37.06 11.95 -12.96
CA GLY A 21 37.67 12.33 -11.68
C GLY A 21 36.74 13.05 -10.68
N CYS A 22 35.53 13.44 -11.09
CA CYS A 22 34.50 14.06 -10.23
C CYS A 22 33.26 13.17 -10.00
N GLN A 23 33.25 11.90 -10.43
CA GLN A 23 32.47 10.89 -9.70
C GLN A 23 33.29 10.52 -8.46
N GLY A 24 33.36 11.49 -7.54
CA GLY A 24 34.10 11.38 -6.31
C GLY A 24 33.63 10.13 -5.59
N ARG A 25 34.57 9.24 -5.31
CA ARG A 25 34.45 8.27 -4.23
C ARG A 25 33.98 9.07 -3.02
N VAL A 26 32.71 8.91 -2.69
CA VAL A 26 32.05 9.67 -1.64
C VAL A 26 32.90 9.54 -0.37
N ASP A 27 33.23 10.65 0.30
CA ASP A 27 33.95 10.60 1.57
C ASP A 27 32.97 10.14 2.66
N THR A 28 32.66 8.85 2.62
CA THR A 28 31.60 8.21 3.39
C THR A 28 31.78 8.40 4.91
N LYS A 29 33.02 8.62 5.38
CA LYS A 29 33.30 8.94 6.78
C LYS A 29 32.96 10.40 7.12
N SER A 30 33.22 11.35 6.23
CA SER A 30 32.81 12.75 6.44
C SER A 30 31.28 12.87 6.45
N GLU A 31 30.60 12.18 5.54
CA GLU A 31 29.13 12.14 5.47
C GLU A 31 28.52 11.53 6.73
N LEU A 32 29.04 10.39 7.20
CA LEU A 32 28.60 9.80 8.47
C LEU A 32 28.75 10.78 9.65
N ASN A 33 29.90 11.43 9.79
CA ASN A 33 30.11 12.38 10.90
C ASN A 33 29.16 13.58 10.79
N GLN A 34 28.94 14.08 9.57
CA GLN A 34 27.98 15.14 9.32
C GLN A 34 26.56 14.69 9.67
N TYR A 35 26.16 13.47 9.29
CA TYR A 35 24.87 12.88 9.62
C TYR A 35 24.69 12.74 11.14
N LEU A 36 25.66 12.14 11.83
CA LEU A 36 25.60 11.95 13.28
C LEU A 36 25.50 13.30 14.01
N HIS A 37 26.30 14.29 13.60
CA HIS A 37 26.26 15.62 14.19
C HIS A 37 24.94 16.35 13.92
N SER A 38 24.41 16.25 12.69
CA SER A 38 23.17 16.92 12.28
C SER A 38 21.93 16.36 12.98
N ASN A 39 21.94 15.05 13.28
CA ASN A 39 20.87 14.38 14.02
C ASN A 39 21.05 14.43 15.56
N GLY A 40 22.05 15.15 16.06
CA GLY A 40 22.24 15.36 17.50
C GLY A 40 22.91 14.21 18.24
N TYR A 41 23.48 13.23 17.54
CA TYR A 41 24.21 12.08 18.09
C TYR A 41 25.62 12.47 18.55
N LYS A 42 25.70 13.37 19.53
CA LYS A 42 26.94 14.06 19.94
C LYS A 42 27.93 13.19 20.71
N SER A 43 27.49 12.06 21.27
CA SER A 43 28.30 11.15 22.11
C SER A 43 28.38 9.73 21.56
N CYS A 44 28.37 9.62 20.23
CA CYS A 44 28.49 8.35 19.53
C CYS A 44 29.95 8.04 19.16
N SER A 45 30.28 6.75 19.14
CA SER A 45 31.53 6.24 18.59
C SER A 45 31.24 5.21 17.51
N ILE A 46 31.95 5.33 16.38
CA ILE A 46 31.91 4.34 15.30
C ILE A 46 32.69 3.11 15.79
N GLU A 47 32.02 1.96 15.82
CA GLU A 47 32.60 0.69 16.29
C GLU A 47 33.17 -0.10 15.12
N GLU A 48 32.42 -0.22 14.03
CA GLU A 48 32.79 -0.95 12.81
C GLU A 48 32.27 -0.26 11.54
N GLY A 49 32.95 -0.44 10.40
CA GLY A 49 32.59 0.13 9.09
C GLY A 49 33.56 1.20 8.53
N PRO A 50 33.39 1.66 7.27
CA PRO A 50 32.29 1.32 6.36
C PRO A 50 32.38 -0.11 5.83
N VAL A 51 31.25 -0.81 5.79
CA VAL A 51 31.09 -2.08 5.06
C VAL A 51 30.24 -1.82 3.83
N GLU A 52 30.76 -2.16 2.65
CA GLU A 52 30.04 -2.04 1.37
C GLU A 52 29.08 -3.22 1.19
N THR A 53 27.80 -2.95 0.92
CA THR A 53 26.74 -3.97 0.75
C THR A 53 26.42 -4.29 -0.70
N GLY A 54 26.97 -3.52 -1.65
CA GLY A 54 26.77 -3.66 -3.09
C GLY A 54 26.30 -2.36 -3.73
N HIS A 55 26.53 -2.19 -5.03
CA HIS A 55 26.03 -1.06 -5.84
C HIS A 55 26.38 0.37 -5.35
N GLY A 56 27.33 0.51 -4.41
CA GLY A 56 27.71 1.80 -3.82
C GLY A 56 27.06 2.10 -2.47
N ASP A 57 26.36 1.12 -1.88
CA ASP A 57 25.73 1.24 -0.56
C ASP A 57 26.72 0.85 0.56
N PHE A 58 26.60 1.53 1.70
CA PHE A 58 27.47 1.35 2.85
C PHE A 58 26.68 1.32 4.16
N TYR A 59 27.23 0.64 5.18
CA TYR A 59 26.76 0.80 6.55
C TYR A 59 27.90 0.93 7.59
N TRP A 60 27.54 1.45 8.75
CA TRP A 60 28.39 1.58 9.94
C TRP A 60 27.65 1.13 11.19
N ASN A 61 28.37 0.43 12.06
CA ASN A 61 27.90 0.16 13.42
C ASN A 61 28.40 1.27 14.35
N VAL A 62 27.47 1.85 15.09
CA VAL A 62 27.69 3.02 15.94
C VAL A 62 27.15 2.72 17.33
N TYR A 63 27.93 3.09 18.34
CA TYR A 63 27.55 2.99 19.74
C TYR A 63 27.26 4.36 20.32
N ASP A 64 26.05 4.56 20.84
CA ASP A 64 25.73 5.71 21.68
C ASP A 64 26.05 5.40 23.14
N LYS A 65 27.00 6.13 23.70
CA LYS A 65 27.42 5.99 25.09
C LYS A 65 26.39 6.52 26.09
N THR A 66 25.51 7.42 25.65
CA THR A 66 24.53 8.07 26.53
C THR A 66 23.41 7.10 26.88
N ASN A 67 22.84 6.48 25.84
CA ASN A 67 21.77 5.51 26.00
C ASN A 67 22.28 4.07 26.01
N GLU A 68 23.59 3.85 25.87
CA GLU A 68 24.26 2.53 25.81
C GLU A 68 23.58 1.58 24.82
N ILE A 69 23.33 2.07 23.60
CA ILE A 69 22.75 1.28 22.51
C ILE A 69 23.70 1.19 21.32
N HIS A 70 23.64 0.07 20.62
CA HIS A 70 24.31 -0.15 19.35
C HIS A 70 23.27 -0.01 18.23
N PHE A 71 23.58 0.80 17.23
CA PHE A 71 22.71 1.03 16.08
C PHE A 71 23.52 1.10 14.79
N THR A 72 22.84 0.97 13.67
CA THR A 72 23.43 0.96 12.34
C THR A 72 23.01 2.20 11.58
N VAL A 73 23.97 2.86 10.95
CA VAL A 73 23.73 3.93 9.97
C VAL A 73 23.97 3.35 8.58
N TYR A 74 23.03 3.59 7.67
CA TYR A 74 23.04 3.13 6.29
C TYR A 74 23.19 4.33 5.36
N GLN A 75 23.88 4.10 4.26
CA GLN A 75 24.02 5.02 3.15
C GLN A 75 23.65 4.29 1.87
N GLU A 76 22.59 4.75 1.20
CA GLU A 76 22.08 4.20 -0.06
C GLU A 76 22.36 5.16 -1.22
N LEU A 77 22.86 4.61 -2.33
CA LEU A 77 23.01 5.34 -3.58
C LEU A 77 21.71 5.25 -4.37
N THR A 78 21.00 6.37 -4.49
CA THR A 78 19.79 6.45 -5.32
C THR A 78 20.17 6.50 -6.80
N GLU A 79 19.45 5.74 -7.64
CA GLU A 79 19.66 5.65 -9.10
C GLU A 79 19.19 6.90 -9.89
N ASP A 80 19.23 8.07 -9.28
CA ASP A 80 18.86 9.31 -9.96
C ASP A 80 19.93 9.75 -10.96
N LEU A 81 19.55 10.54 -11.97
CA LEU A 81 20.41 10.99 -13.08
C LEU A 81 21.71 11.71 -12.64
N TYR A 82 21.80 12.10 -11.37
CA TYR A 82 22.93 12.76 -10.73
C TYR A 82 23.59 11.97 -9.60
N GLY A 83 23.07 10.78 -9.25
CA GLY A 83 23.50 9.97 -8.10
C GLY A 83 23.30 10.72 -6.79
N SER A 84 22.10 10.63 -6.20
CA SER A 84 21.84 11.20 -4.87
C SER A 84 22.14 10.16 -3.79
N VAL A 85 22.57 10.60 -2.61
CA VAL A 85 22.92 9.73 -1.49
C VAL A 85 21.89 9.96 -0.39
N GLU A 86 21.21 8.89 0.05
CA GLU A 86 20.34 8.91 1.21
C GLU A 86 21.09 8.27 2.40
N VAL A 87 21.02 8.91 3.58
CA VAL A 87 21.62 8.38 4.81
C VAL A 87 20.53 8.29 5.87
N PHE A 88 20.38 7.13 6.49
CA PHE A 88 19.38 6.85 7.52
C PHE A 88 19.95 5.91 8.59
N ASP A 89 19.24 5.69 9.69
CA ASP A 89 19.69 4.85 10.79
C ASP A 89 18.55 4.07 11.44
N ASN A 90 18.87 3.08 12.28
CA ASN A 90 17.89 2.35 13.09
C ASN A 90 17.93 2.70 14.59
N TYR A 91 18.39 3.91 14.93
CA TYR A 91 18.58 4.35 16.32
C TYR A 91 17.30 4.27 17.15
N ASN A 92 16.18 4.77 16.64
CA ASN A 92 14.93 4.82 17.41
C ASN A 92 14.40 3.41 17.72
N ALA A 93 14.47 2.50 16.74
CA ALA A 93 14.13 1.10 16.96
C ALA A 93 15.04 0.44 18.02
N LYS A 94 16.35 0.68 17.97
CA LYS A 94 17.30 0.17 18.98
C LYS A 94 17.14 0.79 20.35
N LEU A 95 16.71 2.05 20.41
CA LEU A 95 16.36 2.70 21.67
C LEU A 95 15.11 2.04 22.29
N VAL A 96 14.09 1.73 21.50
CA VAL A 96 12.90 1.00 21.96
C VAL A 96 13.24 -0.42 22.39
N GLU A 97 14.06 -1.14 21.63
CA GLU A 97 14.52 -2.49 21.94
C GLU A 97 15.19 -2.59 23.32
N LYS A 98 16.01 -1.59 23.68
CA LYS A 98 16.62 -1.51 25.02
C LYS A 98 15.59 -1.43 26.15
N HIS A 99 14.42 -0.87 25.89
CA HIS A 99 13.38 -0.61 26.87
C HIS A 99 12.20 -1.59 26.79
N ILE A 100 12.26 -2.62 25.96
CA ILE A 100 11.11 -3.51 25.68
C ILE A 100 10.57 -4.21 26.94
N ASP A 101 11.45 -4.58 27.86
CA ASP A 101 11.09 -5.23 29.13
C ASP A 101 10.32 -4.31 30.09
N ASP A 102 10.40 -2.99 29.88
CA ASP A 102 9.76 -1.96 30.69
C ASP A 102 8.43 -1.46 30.08
N PHE A 103 8.00 -1.99 28.93
CA PHE A 103 6.75 -1.58 28.29
C PHE A 103 5.53 -1.93 29.16
N PRO A 104 4.42 -1.16 29.01
CA PRO A 104 3.13 -1.56 29.58
C PRO A 104 2.69 -2.93 29.07
N ASP A 105 1.66 -3.51 29.71
CA ASP A 105 1.05 -4.74 29.22
C ASP A 105 0.53 -4.52 27.79
N HIS A 106 0.95 -5.39 26.87
CA HIS A 106 0.77 -5.21 25.43
C HIS A 106 0.26 -6.49 24.77
N GLU A 107 -0.58 -7.25 25.48
CA GLU A 107 -1.21 -8.46 24.95
C GLU A 107 -1.88 -8.17 23.58
N GLY A 108 -1.51 -8.96 22.58
CA GLY A 108 -2.04 -8.85 21.22
C GLY A 108 -1.34 -7.81 20.32
N ILE A 109 -0.34 -7.08 20.83
CA ILE A 109 0.51 -6.17 20.06
C ILE A 109 1.94 -6.72 20.01
N GLU A 110 2.47 -6.90 18.80
CA GLU A 110 3.87 -7.22 18.55
C GLU A 110 4.67 -5.91 18.40
N ILE A 111 5.77 -5.79 19.15
CA ILE A 111 6.74 -4.68 19.02
C ILE A 111 7.92 -5.21 18.19
N ASP A 112 7.97 -4.83 16.92
CA ASP A 112 9.02 -5.25 15.98
C ASP A 112 10.04 -4.13 15.79
N THR A 113 11.27 -4.39 16.21
CA THR A 113 12.43 -3.51 16.02
C THR A 113 13.43 -4.07 15.02
N GLU A 114 13.33 -5.36 14.67
CA GLU A 114 14.30 -6.07 13.83
C GLU A 114 14.10 -5.81 12.34
N SER A 115 12.84 -5.73 11.88
CA SER A 115 12.53 -5.50 10.46
C SER A 115 12.64 -4.03 10.03
N SER A 116 12.95 -3.13 10.97
CA SER A 116 12.96 -1.68 10.77
C SER A 116 14.26 -1.16 10.11
N TRP A 117 14.52 -1.57 8.87
CA TRP A 117 15.64 -1.01 8.10
C TRP A 117 15.54 0.52 7.94
N ARG A 118 14.33 1.09 7.98
CA ARG A 118 14.07 2.55 7.99
C ARG A 118 13.96 3.18 9.39
N GLY A 119 14.29 2.43 10.43
CA GLY A 119 14.62 2.94 11.75
C GLY A 119 13.52 3.35 12.71
N TYR A 120 12.26 3.10 12.38
CA TYR A 120 11.15 3.31 13.31
C TYR A 120 10.73 2.00 13.98
N PRO A 121 10.45 1.99 15.29
CA PRO A 121 9.79 0.84 15.93
C PRO A 121 8.43 0.60 15.28
N ILE A 122 8.05 -0.66 15.13
CA ILE A 122 6.77 -1.07 14.54
C ILE A 122 5.89 -1.66 15.64
N LEU A 123 4.69 -1.12 15.81
CA LEU A 123 3.61 -1.71 16.61
C LEU A 123 2.67 -2.44 15.65
N ARG A 124 2.76 -3.78 15.62
CA ARG A 124 1.97 -4.63 14.73
C ARG A 124 0.90 -5.36 15.53
N PHE A 125 -0.30 -5.46 14.96
CA PHE A 125 -1.37 -6.23 15.58
C PHE A 125 -2.31 -6.78 14.53
N GLU A 126 -2.89 -7.95 14.80
CA GLU A 126 -3.95 -8.52 13.97
C GLU A 126 -5.30 -8.08 14.46
N TYR A 127 -6.30 -7.90 13.59
CA TYR A 127 -7.68 -7.61 13.99
C TYR A 127 -8.68 -8.32 13.06
N THR A 128 -9.88 -8.61 13.57
CA THR A 128 -10.91 -9.40 12.85
C THR A 128 -12.18 -8.62 12.52
N ASN A 129 -12.40 -7.47 13.15
CA ASN A 129 -13.53 -6.55 12.93
C ASN A 129 -13.21 -5.19 13.58
N VAL A 130 -14.11 -4.21 13.47
CA VAL A 130 -13.91 -2.86 14.00
C VAL A 130 -13.81 -2.84 15.53
N GLU A 131 -14.60 -3.64 16.24
CA GLU A 131 -14.57 -3.70 17.71
C GLU A 131 -13.21 -4.20 18.23
N ASP A 132 -12.69 -5.28 17.63
CA ASP A 132 -11.37 -5.84 17.95
C ASP A 132 -10.24 -4.86 17.59
N LEU A 133 -10.36 -4.16 16.45
CA LEU A 133 -9.45 -3.10 16.05
C LEU A 133 -9.39 -1.97 17.09
N GLU A 134 -10.54 -1.42 17.49
CA GLU A 134 -10.61 -0.35 18.49
C GLU A 134 -10.00 -0.77 19.82
N LYS A 135 -10.33 -1.98 20.30
CA LYS A 135 -9.79 -2.52 21.54
C LYS A 135 -8.26 -2.66 21.50
N LYS A 136 -7.70 -3.19 20.41
CA LYS A 136 -6.24 -3.31 20.24
C LYS A 136 -5.58 -1.94 20.09
N TYR A 137 -6.28 -0.98 19.50
CA TYR A 137 -5.77 0.36 19.33
C TYR A 137 -5.58 1.09 20.67
N GLU A 138 -6.41 0.83 21.68
CA GLU A 138 -6.18 1.34 23.05
C GLU A 138 -4.80 0.91 23.58
N VAL A 139 -4.40 -0.34 23.34
CA VAL A 139 -3.08 -0.86 23.74
C VAL A 139 -1.95 -0.20 22.91
N VAL A 140 -2.20 0.05 21.61
CA VAL A 140 -1.27 0.80 20.76
C VAL A 140 -1.03 2.21 21.30
N GLU A 141 -2.07 2.90 21.75
CA GLU A 141 -1.95 4.23 22.36
C GLU A 141 -1.09 4.21 23.63
N GLU A 142 -1.29 3.22 24.51
CA GLU A 142 -0.48 3.06 25.74
C GLU A 142 1.01 2.81 25.42
N CYS A 143 1.29 1.90 24.48
CA CYS A 143 2.64 1.64 23.99
C CYS A 143 3.27 2.89 23.35
N ALA A 144 2.52 3.63 22.55
CA ALA A 144 2.99 4.86 21.92
C ALA A 144 3.27 5.97 22.94
N GLU A 145 2.45 6.10 23.98
CA GLU A 145 2.71 7.04 25.09
C GLU A 145 4.02 6.68 25.80
N TYR A 146 4.29 5.39 26.02
CA TYR A 146 5.54 4.93 26.61
C TYR A 146 6.75 5.26 25.72
N ILE A 147 6.65 5.01 24.41
CA ILE A 147 7.70 5.36 23.44
C ILE A 147 7.99 6.87 23.44
N ASP A 148 6.96 7.71 23.52
CA ASP A 148 7.12 9.17 23.57
C ASP A 148 7.79 9.65 24.88
N LYS A 149 7.64 8.91 25.99
CA LYS A 149 8.40 9.15 27.23
C LYS A 149 9.89 8.81 27.08
N ILE A 150 10.23 7.79 26.29
CA ILE A 150 11.62 7.43 25.97
C ILE A 150 12.26 8.55 25.13
N LYS A 151 11.60 8.97 24.06
CA LYS A 151 12.04 10.08 23.21
C LYS A 151 10.82 10.79 22.62
N LYS A 152 10.68 12.06 22.99
CA LYS A 152 9.59 12.92 22.53
C LYS A 152 9.56 12.99 20.99
N ASP A 153 8.36 12.94 20.43
CA ASP A 153 8.07 13.04 19.00
C ASP A 153 8.74 11.94 18.16
N MET A 154 9.06 10.79 18.76
CA MET A 154 9.51 9.61 18.01
C MET A 154 8.41 9.15 17.04
N LYS A 155 8.80 8.91 15.79
CA LYS A 155 7.93 8.29 14.79
C LYS A 155 7.87 6.77 15.00
N ILE A 156 6.66 6.23 15.00
CA ILE A 156 6.29 4.85 15.27
C ILE A 156 5.47 4.35 14.10
N VAL A 157 5.84 3.21 13.52
CA VAL A 157 5.01 2.59 12.49
C VAL A 157 3.92 1.78 13.17
N VAL A 158 2.66 2.07 12.87
CA VAL A 158 1.53 1.28 13.38
C VAL A 158 1.00 0.44 12.23
N ARG A 159 0.97 -0.89 12.41
CA ARG A 159 0.53 -1.84 11.40
C ARG A 159 -0.62 -2.71 11.86
N GLY A 160 -1.82 -2.37 11.40
CA GLY A 160 -3.01 -3.21 11.55
C GLY A 160 -3.08 -4.26 10.44
N ILE A 161 -3.21 -5.53 10.82
CA ILE A 161 -3.32 -6.66 9.91
C ILE A 161 -4.72 -7.24 10.02
N TYR A 162 -5.56 -7.03 8.99
CA TYR A 162 -6.87 -7.66 8.95
C TYR A 162 -6.72 -9.18 8.77
N SER A 163 -7.37 -9.93 9.65
CA SER A 163 -7.34 -11.39 9.69
C SER A 163 -8.74 -11.92 9.41
N SER A 164 -8.87 -12.68 8.31
CA SER A 164 -10.11 -13.34 7.91
C SER A 164 -9.79 -14.53 7.02
N PRO A 165 -10.72 -15.51 6.91
CA PRO A 165 -10.55 -16.64 6.00
C PRO A 165 -10.26 -16.22 4.55
N ARG A 166 -10.84 -15.08 4.13
CA ARG A 166 -10.66 -14.53 2.78
C ARG A 166 -9.25 -13.98 2.55
N VAL A 167 -8.71 -13.29 3.56
CA VAL A 167 -7.31 -12.82 3.53
C VAL A 167 -6.35 -13.99 3.44
N ASP A 168 -6.60 -15.06 4.21
CA ASP A 168 -5.76 -16.26 4.17
C ASP A 168 -5.80 -16.93 2.80
N PHE A 169 -7.01 -17.08 2.22
CA PHE A 169 -7.17 -17.57 0.86
C PHE A 169 -6.39 -16.72 -0.16
N PHE A 170 -6.52 -15.39 -0.15
CA PHE A 170 -5.80 -14.52 -1.10
C PHE A 170 -4.28 -14.60 -0.95
N LYS A 171 -3.75 -14.78 0.26
CA LYS A 171 -2.31 -15.03 0.47
C LYS A 171 -1.89 -16.36 -0.14
N GLU A 172 -2.68 -17.42 0.03
CA GLU A 172 -2.38 -18.76 -0.48
C GLU A 172 -2.33 -18.81 -2.01
N VAL A 173 -3.21 -18.08 -2.70
CA VAL A 173 -3.26 -18.03 -4.17
C VAL A 173 -2.41 -16.91 -4.78
N ALA A 174 -1.41 -16.41 -4.05
CA ALA A 174 -0.47 -15.36 -4.45
C ALA A 174 -1.13 -14.01 -4.83
N LEU A 175 -2.36 -13.73 -4.38
CA LEU A 175 -3.01 -12.41 -4.57
C LEU A 175 -2.63 -11.42 -3.45
N GLU A 176 -1.37 -11.43 -3.01
CA GLU A 176 -0.86 -10.62 -1.89
C GLU A 176 -1.15 -9.12 -2.08
N ARG A 177 -1.10 -8.62 -3.32
CA ARG A 177 -1.40 -7.21 -3.63
C ARG A 177 -2.83 -6.79 -3.28
N VAL A 178 -3.80 -7.70 -3.33
CA VAL A 178 -5.18 -7.43 -2.89
C VAL A 178 -5.22 -7.25 -1.38
N VAL A 179 -4.41 -8.03 -0.67
CA VAL A 179 -4.30 -7.98 0.79
C VAL A 179 -3.52 -6.75 1.26
N ASP A 180 -2.50 -6.33 0.51
CA ASP A 180 -1.70 -5.13 0.83
C ASP A 180 -2.55 -3.85 0.90
N GLU A 181 -3.68 -3.78 0.21
CA GLU A 181 -4.56 -2.61 0.23
C GLU A 181 -5.20 -2.34 1.61
N VAL A 182 -5.53 -3.42 2.32
CA VAL A 182 -6.12 -3.38 3.68
C VAL A 182 -5.08 -3.41 4.79
N GLN A 183 -3.84 -3.83 4.49
CA GLN A 183 -2.73 -3.77 5.44
C GLN A 183 -2.05 -2.41 5.41
N TYR A 184 -2.23 -1.64 6.48
CA TYR A 184 -1.68 -0.31 6.58
C TYR A 184 -0.41 -0.28 7.43
N GLY A 185 0.63 0.44 6.98
CA GLY A 185 1.82 0.70 7.79
C GLY A 185 2.44 2.04 7.44
N GLN A 186 2.15 3.09 8.22
CA GLN A 186 2.85 4.37 8.16
C GLN A 186 3.34 4.81 9.53
N SER A 187 4.25 5.77 9.53
CA SER A 187 4.93 6.29 10.71
C SER A 187 4.24 7.54 11.27
N PHE A 188 3.88 7.48 12.54
CA PHE A 188 3.16 8.53 13.27
C PHE A 188 3.86 8.87 14.58
N THR A 189 3.64 10.07 15.07
CA THR A 189 3.99 10.46 16.44
C THR A 189 2.90 10.00 17.40
N TYR A 190 3.22 9.97 18.69
CA TYR A 190 2.22 9.69 19.72
C TYR A 190 1.01 10.64 19.66
N GLU A 191 1.20 11.93 19.39
CA GLU A 191 0.07 12.87 19.29
C GLU A 191 -0.86 12.53 18.12
N GLU A 192 -0.32 12.13 16.97
CA GLU A 192 -1.13 11.66 15.81
C GLU A 192 -1.86 10.36 16.13
N ILE A 193 -1.23 9.43 16.87
CA ILE A 193 -1.85 8.18 17.34
C ILE A 193 -3.00 8.50 18.32
N LYS A 194 -2.73 9.28 19.35
CA LYS A 194 -3.70 9.67 20.38
C LYS A 194 -4.91 10.42 19.84
N ASN A 195 -4.73 11.23 18.79
CA ASN A 195 -5.84 11.94 18.16
C ASN A 195 -6.76 11.03 17.33
N GLY A 196 -6.40 9.76 17.17
CA GLY A 196 -7.17 8.77 16.41
C GLY A 196 -6.98 8.86 14.90
N ASP A 197 -5.98 9.60 14.42
CA ASP A 197 -5.73 9.76 12.98
C ASP A 197 -5.37 8.41 12.34
N VAL A 198 -4.53 7.63 13.02
CA VAL A 198 -4.11 6.30 12.54
C VAL A 198 -5.25 5.29 12.56
N LEU A 199 -6.03 5.25 13.65
CA LEU A 199 -7.22 4.40 13.74
C LEU A 199 -8.20 4.71 12.61
N SER A 200 -8.43 6.00 12.34
CA SER A 200 -9.30 6.46 11.27
C SER A 200 -8.81 6.01 9.89
N GLU A 201 -7.50 6.01 9.65
CA GLU A 201 -6.94 5.55 8.38
C GLU A 201 -7.01 4.03 8.21
N ILE A 202 -6.74 3.25 9.27
CA ILE A 202 -6.90 1.79 9.24
C ILE A 202 -8.36 1.42 8.95
N LYS A 203 -9.32 2.05 9.66
CA LYS A 203 -10.76 1.86 9.40
C LYS A 203 -11.14 2.23 7.98
N GLN A 204 -10.66 3.37 7.49
CA GLN A 204 -10.96 3.80 6.12
C GLN A 204 -10.48 2.76 5.10
N ARG A 205 -9.28 2.20 5.24
CA ARG A 205 -8.79 1.15 4.33
C ARG A 205 -9.61 -0.13 4.42
N TYR A 206 -9.94 -0.55 5.64
CA TYR A 206 -10.81 -1.69 5.90
C TYR A 206 -12.17 -1.53 5.20
N PHE A 207 -12.85 -0.39 5.39
CA PHE A 207 -14.14 -0.10 4.77
C PHE A 207 -14.04 0.09 3.26
N ASN A 208 -13.02 0.80 2.76
CA ASN A 208 -12.81 0.96 1.33
C ASN A 208 -12.64 -0.40 0.64
N TRP A 209 -11.89 -1.32 1.26
CA TRP A 209 -11.68 -2.67 0.75
C TRP A 209 -12.99 -3.46 0.77
N GLY A 210 -13.71 -3.48 1.89
CA GLY A 210 -15.00 -4.14 1.99
C GLY A 210 -16.04 -3.65 1.00
N TYR A 211 -16.13 -2.33 0.80
CA TYR A 211 -17.07 -1.72 -0.13
C TYR A 211 -16.67 -1.89 -1.60
N HIS A 212 -15.36 -1.85 -1.90
CA HIS A 212 -14.87 -2.11 -3.27
C HIS A 212 -15.23 -3.51 -3.76
N TYR A 213 -15.13 -4.51 -2.88
CA TYR A 213 -15.39 -5.91 -3.20
C TYR A 213 -16.77 -6.41 -2.73
N HIS A 214 -17.57 -5.57 -2.07
CA HIS A 214 -18.85 -5.90 -1.47
C HIS A 214 -18.81 -7.15 -0.57
N PHE A 215 -17.83 -7.19 0.34
CA PHE A 215 -17.70 -8.27 1.33
C PHE A 215 -18.73 -8.09 2.45
N PRO A 216 -19.72 -9.00 2.59
CA PRO A 216 -20.85 -8.81 3.51
C PRO A 216 -20.42 -8.63 4.97
N GLU A 217 -19.36 -9.32 5.39
CA GLU A 217 -18.82 -9.25 6.74
C GLU A 217 -18.30 -7.85 7.09
N ILE A 218 -17.77 -7.12 6.11
CA ILE A 218 -17.25 -5.76 6.29
C ILE A 218 -18.38 -4.74 6.12
N GLU A 219 -19.21 -4.89 5.08
CA GLU A 219 -20.30 -3.96 4.79
C GLU A 219 -21.30 -3.84 5.94
N ALA A 220 -21.50 -4.92 6.71
CA ALA A 220 -22.34 -4.89 7.90
C ALA A 220 -21.85 -3.91 8.98
N GLU A 221 -20.57 -3.51 8.95
CA GLU A 221 -19.94 -2.58 9.89
C GLU A 221 -19.82 -1.16 9.32
N ILE A 222 -20.10 -0.95 8.03
CA ILE A 222 -19.94 0.35 7.35
C ILE A 222 -21.09 1.29 7.70
N SER A 223 -20.76 2.50 8.15
CA SER A 223 -21.75 3.55 8.36
C SER A 223 -21.98 4.39 7.09
N GLN A 224 -23.09 5.12 7.03
CA GLN A 224 -23.32 6.08 5.93
C GLN A 224 -22.21 7.13 5.81
N TYR A 225 -21.60 7.54 6.93
CA TYR A 225 -20.49 8.47 6.92
C TYR A 225 -19.26 7.91 6.19
N ASP A 226 -19.00 6.60 6.34
CA ASP A 226 -17.88 5.93 5.68
C ASP A 226 -18.14 5.81 4.17
N ILE A 227 -19.39 5.51 3.77
CA ILE A 227 -19.82 5.50 2.36
C ILE A 227 -19.65 6.90 1.74
N ASP A 228 -20.11 7.96 2.43
CA ASP A 228 -19.98 9.33 1.94
C ASP A 228 -18.49 9.73 1.79
N ARG A 229 -17.63 9.27 2.71
CA ARG A 229 -16.18 9.49 2.63
C ARG A 229 -15.53 8.72 1.49
N PHE A 230 -15.94 7.48 1.25
CA PHE A 230 -15.49 6.69 0.09
C PHE A 230 -15.79 7.42 -1.21
N TRP A 231 -17.03 7.87 -1.41
CA TRP A 231 -17.45 8.59 -2.62
C TRP A 231 -16.93 10.04 -2.70
N GLY A 232 -16.50 10.62 -1.59
CA GLY A 232 -15.81 11.91 -1.57
C GLY A 232 -14.41 11.88 -2.19
N ASN A 233 -13.83 10.70 -2.45
CA ASN A 233 -12.56 10.55 -3.12
C ASN A 233 -12.71 10.77 -4.64
N THR A 234 -11.96 11.72 -5.20
CA THR A 234 -12.02 12.06 -6.63
C THR A 234 -11.59 10.94 -7.58
N TYR A 235 -10.94 9.90 -7.06
CA TYR A 235 -10.55 8.71 -7.84
C TYR A 235 -11.64 7.63 -7.89
N ASN A 236 -12.71 7.77 -7.11
CA ASN A 236 -13.82 6.83 -7.11
C ASN A 236 -14.92 7.33 -8.05
N HIS A 237 -15.13 6.60 -9.14
CA HIS A 237 -16.09 6.98 -10.17
C HIS A 237 -17.30 6.05 -10.14
N PRO A 238 -18.53 6.59 -10.07
CA PRO A 238 -19.75 5.81 -10.24
C PRO A 238 -19.81 5.16 -11.62
N LEU A 239 -20.55 4.07 -11.73
CA LEU A 239 -20.83 3.43 -13.01
C LEU A 239 -21.96 4.15 -13.76
N ALA A 240 -21.81 4.32 -15.07
CA ALA A 240 -22.90 4.70 -15.97
C ALA A 240 -23.21 3.58 -16.98
N ILE A 241 -24.50 3.31 -17.20
CA ILE A 241 -25.01 2.45 -18.27
C ILE A 241 -25.57 3.33 -19.38
N TYR A 242 -25.08 3.15 -20.60
CA TYR A 242 -25.53 3.86 -21.78
C TYR A 242 -26.61 3.04 -22.49
N ARG A 243 -27.81 3.63 -22.64
CA ARG A 243 -28.96 2.98 -23.27
C ARG A 243 -28.87 3.04 -24.80
N SER A 244 -28.13 4.01 -25.34
CA SER A 244 -27.78 4.10 -26.75
C SER A 244 -26.49 4.89 -26.98
N GLY A 245 -25.97 4.86 -28.21
CA GLY A 245 -24.78 5.63 -28.60
C GLY A 245 -23.45 5.04 -28.11
N ASP A 246 -22.35 5.77 -28.33
CA ASP A 246 -21.01 5.40 -27.85
C ASP A 246 -20.81 5.94 -26.42
N PRO A 247 -20.47 5.10 -25.42
CA PRO A 247 -20.14 5.53 -24.06
C PRO A 247 -18.93 6.48 -23.96
N LYS A 248 -18.10 6.56 -25.00
CA LYS A 248 -16.95 7.47 -25.08
C LYS A 248 -17.32 8.83 -25.70
N ASP A 249 -18.51 8.98 -26.29
CA ASP A 249 -18.97 10.26 -26.79
C ASP A 249 -19.43 11.14 -25.62
N LYS A 250 -18.71 12.24 -25.39
CA LYS A 250 -19.01 13.21 -24.34
C LYS A 250 -20.37 13.90 -24.50
N ASN A 251 -21.00 13.81 -25.67
CA ASN A 251 -22.33 14.37 -25.92
C ASN A 251 -23.45 13.33 -25.76
N ASN A 252 -23.10 12.08 -25.44
CA ASN A 252 -24.08 11.05 -25.19
C ASN A 252 -24.73 11.29 -23.82
N MET A 253 -26.01 11.66 -23.84
CA MET A 253 -26.81 11.96 -22.65
C MET A 253 -27.80 10.84 -22.30
N ASP A 254 -27.82 9.75 -23.08
CA ASP A 254 -28.75 8.65 -22.90
C ASP A 254 -28.13 7.56 -22.01
N PHE A 255 -27.96 7.90 -20.74
CA PHE A 255 -27.37 7.01 -19.74
C PHE A 255 -28.07 7.11 -18.38
N GLU A 256 -27.87 6.07 -17.57
CA GLU A 256 -28.27 6.00 -16.17
C GLU A 256 -27.04 5.80 -15.29
N VAL A 257 -26.99 6.47 -14.14
CA VAL A 257 -25.83 6.44 -13.23
C VAL A 257 -26.18 5.67 -11.97
N TYR A 258 -25.36 4.68 -11.65
CA TYR A 258 -25.39 3.90 -10.42
C TYR A 258 -24.39 4.51 -9.44
N ARG A 259 -24.89 5.33 -8.51
CA ARG A 259 -24.07 6.12 -7.58
C ARG A 259 -23.42 5.32 -6.46
N ASP A 260 -23.83 4.07 -6.32
CA ASP A 260 -23.44 3.10 -5.32
C ASP A 260 -22.61 1.94 -5.91
N ILE A 261 -22.33 1.96 -7.21
CA ILE A 261 -21.52 0.96 -7.91
C ILE A 261 -20.24 1.61 -8.41
N LEU A 262 -19.10 1.13 -7.92
CA LEU A 262 -17.78 1.58 -8.32
C LEU A 262 -17.41 1.05 -9.71
N CYS A 263 -16.89 1.94 -10.54
CA CYS A 263 -16.28 1.63 -11.82
C CYS A 263 -14.85 2.19 -11.82
N SER A 264 -13.84 1.33 -11.99
CA SER A 264 -12.43 1.73 -12.05
C SER A 264 -11.70 0.86 -13.06
N SER A 265 -11.72 1.28 -14.32
CA SER A 265 -11.20 0.55 -15.49
C SER A 265 -11.92 -0.77 -15.79
N GLY A 266 -13.07 -1.02 -15.16
CA GLY A 266 -13.85 -2.24 -15.26
C GLY A 266 -14.84 -2.34 -14.12
N VAL A 267 -15.50 -3.50 -14.00
CA VAL A 267 -16.45 -3.80 -12.93
C VAL A 267 -16.01 -5.06 -12.20
N ASN A 268 -15.77 -4.91 -10.91
CA ASN A 268 -15.46 -6.01 -10.02
C ASN A 268 -16.70 -6.92 -9.82
N ILE A 269 -16.51 -8.20 -9.49
CA ILE A 269 -17.60 -9.19 -9.34
C ILE A 269 -18.73 -8.74 -8.40
N GLY A 270 -18.43 -8.20 -7.22
CA GLY A 270 -19.44 -7.69 -6.29
C GLY A 270 -20.23 -6.53 -6.88
N ASN A 271 -19.56 -5.61 -7.58
CA ASN A 271 -20.22 -4.50 -8.28
C ASN A 271 -21.10 -5.01 -9.45
N LEU A 272 -20.67 -6.07 -10.13
CA LEU A 272 -21.41 -6.72 -11.20
C LEU A 272 -22.72 -7.34 -10.67
N TYR A 273 -22.71 -7.94 -9.49
CA TYR A 273 -23.92 -8.47 -8.84
C TYR A 273 -25.01 -7.41 -8.71
N PHE A 274 -24.68 -6.25 -8.13
CA PHE A 274 -25.63 -5.16 -7.92
C PHE A 274 -26.08 -4.53 -9.24
N LEU A 275 -25.17 -4.39 -10.19
CA LEU A 275 -25.47 -3.91 -11.53
C LEU A 275 -26.53 -4.79 -12.22
N LEU A 276 -26.29 -6.10 -12.26
CA LEU A 276 -27.18 -7.05 -12.93
C LEU A 276 -28.55 -7.12 -12.26
N LYS A 277 -28.60 -7.09 -10.92
CA LYS A 277 -29.88 -6.98 -10.20
C LYS A 277 -30.62 -5.68 -10.52
N GLY A 278 -29.90 -4.56 -10.56
CA GLY A 278 -30.47 -3.25 -10.91
C GLY A 278 -31.06 -3.23 -12.32
N GLU A 279 -30.43 -3.94 -13.25
CA GLU A 279 -30.88 -4.10 -14.64
C GLU A 279 -31.96 -5.19 -14.84
N GLY A 280 -32.37 -5.86 -13.76
CA GLY A 280 -33.48 -6.82 -13.79
C GLY A 280 -33.11 -8.23 -14.25
N PHE A 281 -31.82 -8.59 -14.24
CA PHE A 281 -31.39 -9.98 -14.46
C PHE A 281 -31.82 -10.87 -13.29
N GLU A 282 -32.12 -12.14 -13.60
CA GLU A 282 -32.34 -13.16 -12.57
C GLU A 282 -31.00 -13.66 -12.02
N VAL A 283 -30.54 -13.01 -10.95
CA VAL A 283 -29.30 -13.36 -10.23
C VAL A 283 -29.62 -14.24 -9.02
N VAL A 284 -28.94 -15.38 -8.89
CA VAL A 284 -29.11 -16.34 -7.78
C VAL A 284 -27.79 -16.45 -7.00
N GLY A 285 -27.83 -16.12 -5.71
CA GLY A 285 -26.66 -16.10 -4.83
C GLY A 285 -26.49 -14.76 -4.11
N GLU A 286 -25.30 -14.56 -3.55
CA GLU A 286 -24.89 -13.36 -2.82
C GLU A 286 -23.82 -12.57 -3.61
N SER A 287 -23.45 -11.38 -3.17
CA SER A 287 -22.54 -10.50 -3.92
C SER A 287 -21.14 -11.09 -4.15
N ASP A 288 -20.71 -12.03 -3.31
CA ASP A 288 -19.40 -12.66 -3.37
C ASP A 288 -19.38 -14.05 -4.03
N ASP A 289 -20.56 -14.65 -4.28
CA ASP A 289 -20.75 -15.91 -5.00
C ASP A 289 -22.17 -15.97 -5.60
N PHE A 290 -22.27 -15.87 -6.93
CA PHE A 290 -23.55 -15.86 -7.62
C PHE A 290 -23.52 -16.44 -9.04
N THR A 291 -24.72 -16.82 -9.48
CA THR A 291 -24.99 -17.30 -10.85
C THR A 291 -26.00 -16.40 -11.56
N VAL A 292 -25.84 -16.28 -12.87
CA VAL A 292 -26.72 -15.50 -13.75
C VAL A 292 -26.72 -16.09 -15.16
N THR A 293 -27.84 -16.00 -15.87
CA THR A 293 -27.91 -16.39 -17.29
C THR A 293 -27.49 -15.21 -18.18
N ASN A 294 -26.50 -15.44 -19.05
CA ASN A 294 -26.01 -14.45 -20.01
C ASN A 294 -26.97 -14.29 -21.21
N ILE A 295 -26.71 -13.32 -22.10
CA ILE A 295 -27.59 -13.04 -23.27
C ILE A 295 -27.65 -14.20 -24.28
N ASN A 296 -26.68 -15.11 -24.24
CA ASN A 296 -26.63 -16.30 -25.08
C ASN A 296 -27.33 -17.51 -24.45
N GLY A 297 -27.90 -17.36 -23.25
CA GLY A 297 -28.60 -18.42 -22.52
C GLY A 297 -27.68 -19.37 -21.75
N GLN A 298 -26.41 -18.99 -21.53
CA GLN A 298 -25.43 -19.79 -20.78
C GLN A 298 -25.42 -19.38 -19.32
N THR A 299 -25.06 -20.30 -18.44
CA THR A 299 -24.96 -20.02 -17.00
C THR A 299 -23.56 -19.50 -16.69
N CYS A 300 -23.47 -18.26 -16.23
CA CYS A 300 -22.24 -17.70 -15.68
C CYS A 300 -22.25 -17.87 -14.16
N HIS A 301 -21.11 -18.25 -13.57
CA HIS A 301 -20.88 -18.30 -12.12
C HIS A 301 -19.67 -17.46 -11.77
N PHE A 302 -19.87 -16.44 -10.95
CA PHE A 302 -18.83 -15.56 -10.43
C PHE A 302 -18.64 -15.82 -8.92
N SER A 303 -17.39 -15.92 -8.48
CA SER A 303 -17.05 -16.11 -7.07
C SER A 303 -15.67 -15.56 -6.77
N TYR A 304 -15.46 -14.99 -5.57
CA TYR A 304 -14.12 -14.61 -5.13
C TYR A 304 -13.23 -15.82 -4.79
N ASP A 305 -13.79 -17.03 -4.69
CA ASP A 305 -13.03 -18.26 -4.51
C ASP A 305 -12.36 -18.73 -5.82
N TYR A 306 -12.67 -18.08 -6.95
CA TYR A 306 -12.14 -18.43 -8.26
C TYR A 306 -10.86 -17.64 -8.59
N ALA A 307 -9.75 -18.14 -8.07
CA ALA A 307 -8.40 -17.71 -8.42
C ALA A 307 -7.45 -18.91 -8.56
N ASP A 308 -6.46 -18.78 -9.45
CA ASP A 308 -5.38 -19.74 -9.63
C ASP A 308 -4.02 -19.09 -9.30
N GLU A 309 -2.97 -19.90 -9.08
CA GLU A 309 -1.64 -19.51 -8.56
C GLU A 309 -0.87 -18.47 -9.42
N ASP A 310 -1.34 -18.15 -10.63
CA ASP A 310 -0.71 -17.22 -11.58
C ASP A 310 -1.34 -15.81 -11.55
N TYR A 311 -1.86 -15.36 -10.40
CA TYR A 311 -2.52 -14.05 -10.23
C TYR A 311 -3.77 -13.85 -11.11
N CYS A 312 -4.36 -14.94 -11.59
CA CYS A 312 -5.50 -14.91 -12.50
C CYS A 312 -6.77 -15.30 -11.75
N ALA A 313 -7.63 -14.31 -11.50
CA ALA A 313 -9.03 -14.55 -11.16
C ALA A 313 -9.77 -15.06 -12.39
N TYR A 314 -10.78 -15.91 -12.20
CA TYR A 314 -11.60 -16.46 -13.27
C TYR A 314 -13.07 -16.53 -12.86
N TYR A 315 -13.93 -16.80 -13.83
CA TYR A 315 -15.33 -17.14 -13.61
C TYR A 315 -15.68 -18.36 -14.45
N LEU A 316 -16.85 -18.95 -14.26
CA LEU A 316 -17.28 -20.12 -15.02
C LEU A 316 -18.37 -19.75 -16.02
N ILE A 317 -18.33 -20.34 -17.22
CA ILE A 317 -19.45 -20.37 -18.17
C ILE A 317 -19.78 -21.84 -18.43
N ASP A 318 -20.97 -22.28 -18.04
CA ASP A 318 -21.38 -23.68 -18.15
C ASP A 318 -20.32 -24.66 -17.58
N GLU A 319 -19.78 -24.32 -16.40
CA GLU A 319 -18.69 -25.03 -15.69
C GLU A 319 -17.28 -24.93 -16.32
N GLU A 320 -17.13 -24.22 -17.44
CA GLU A 320 -15.82 -24.01 -18.08
C GLU A 320 -15.15 -22.74 -17.55
N LYS A 321 -13.87 -22.85 -17.18
CA LYS A 321 -13.08 -21.71 -16.68
C LYS A 321 -12.85 -20.66 -17.76
N VAL A 322 -13.17 -19.41 -17.45
CA VAL A 322 -12.89 -18.23 -18.28
C VAL A 322 -12.11 -17.21 -17.44
N PRO A 323 -10.90 -16.80 -17.85
CA PRO A 323 -10.13 -15.83 -17.09
C PRO A 323 -10.83 -14.47 -17.08
N CYS A 324 -10.75 -13.76 -15.95
CA CYS A 324 -11.11 -12.35 -15.92
C CYS A 324 -10.13 -11.57 -16.81
N ASP A 325 -10.64 -10.63 -17.59
CA ASP A 325 -9.84 -9.79 -18.50
C ASP A 325 -9.29 -8.53 -17.83
N GLY A 326 -9.78 -8.19 -16.64
CA GLY A 326 -9.22 -7.19 -15.74
C GLY A 326 -8.39 -7.78 -14.59
N LYS A 327 -7.81 -6.91 -13.76
CA LYS A 327 -7.06 -7.30 -12.55
C LYS A 327 -8.01 -7.64 -11.40
N TYR A 328 -7.60 -8.53 -10.50
CA TYR A 328 -8.21 -8.73 -9.18
C TYR A 328 -9.75 -8.85 -9.21
N TYR A 329 -10.27 -9.81 -9.98
CA TYR A 329 -11.72 -10.10 -10.13
C TYR A 329 -12.52 -9.01 -10.87
N THR A 330 -11.86 -8.26 -11.75
CA THR A 330 -12.50 -7.22 -12.58
C THR A 330 -12.78 -7.73 -13.98
N LEU A 331 -13.94 -7.39 -14.53
CA LEU A 331 -14.25 -7.55 -15.95
C LEU A 331 -14.18 -6.21 -16.67
N ASP A 332 -13.56 -6.19 -17.85
CA ASP A 332 -13.55 -5.01 -18.71
C ASP A 332 -14.94 -4.78 -19.33
N TYR A 333 -15.18 -3.55 -19.76
CA TYR A 333 -16.45 -3.11 -20.34
C TYR A 333 -16.89 -3.93 -21.56
N ILE A 334 -15.93 -4.47 -22.33
CA ILE A 334 -16.21 -5.30 -23.51
C ILE A 334 -16.79 -6.65 -23.08
N THR A 335 -16.21 -7.29 -22.07
CA THR A 335 -16.70 -8.58 -21.56
C THR A 335 -18.07 -8.44 -20.92
N VAL A 336 -18.32 -7.36 -20.18
CA VAL A 336 -19.66 -7.06 -19.64
C VAL A 336 -20.69 -6.90 -20.77
N TYR A 337 -20.33 -6.22 -21.87
CA TYR A 337 -21.19 -6.11 -23.04
C TYR A 337 -21.42 -7.46 -23.74
N ASP A 338 -20.38 -8.26 -23.94
CA ASP A 338 -20.48 -9.55 -24.63
C ASP A 338 -21.32 -10.58 -23.84
N LEU A 339 -21.26 -10.54 -22.51
CA LEU A 339 -22.03 -11.42 -21.64
C LEU A 339 -23.47 -10.92 -21.43
N PHE A 340 -23.66 -9.62 -21.20
CA PHE A 340 -24.92 -9.09 -20.68
C PHE A 340 -25.58 -8.04 -21.58
N GLY A 341 -24.94 -7.65 -22.68
CA GLY A 341 -25.44 -6.60 -23.58
C GLY A 341 -25.44 -5.21 -22.95
N LEU A 342 -24.75 -5.03 -21.82
CA LEU A 342 -24.71 -3.77 -21.08
C LEU A 342 -23.52 -2.93 -21.54
N SER A 343 -23.81 -1.72 -22.02
CA SER A 343 -22.78 -0.75 -22.41
C SER A 343 -22.47 0.15 -21.22
N ILE A 344 -21.30 -0.04 -20.60
CA ILE A 344 -20.94 0.63 -19.35
C ILE A 344 -19.67 1.49 -19.48
N ASN A 345 -19.54 2.51 -18.63
CA ASN A 345 -18.32 3.32 -18.49
C ASN A 345 -18.27 4.01 -17.12
N GLU A 346 -17.12 4.59 -16.78
CA GLU A 346 -16.95 5.49 -15.64
C GLU A 346 -17.75 6.78 -15.85
N TYR A 347 -18.48 7.21 -14.82
CA TYR A 347 -19.14 8.50 -14.77
C TYR A 347 -18.25 9.53 -14.07
N TYR A 348 -17.68 10.43 -14.87
CA TYR A 348 -17.01 11.63 -14.38
C TYR A 348 -18.09 12.70 -14.18
N GLY A 349 -18.69 12.75 -12.99
CA GLY A 349 -19.62 13.84 -12.64
C GLY A 349 -18.97 15.22 -12.72
N GLU A 350 -19.78 16.24 -13.00
CA GLU A 350 -19.39 17.67 -12.88
C GLU A 350 -19.45 18.17 -11.43
#